data_AF-A0A2D6R2Z7-F1
#
_entry.id   AF-A0A2D6R2Z7-F1
#
_cell.length_a   1.000
_cell.length_b   1.000
_cell.length_c   1.000
_cell.angle_alpha   90.00
_cell.angle_beta   90.00
_cell.angle_gamma   90.00
#
_symmetry.space_group_name_H-M   'P 1'
#
loop_
_entity.id
_entity.type
_entity.pdbx_description
1 polymer ?
#
loop_
_entity_poly.entity_id
_entity_poly.type
_entity_poly.pdbx_seq_one_letter_code
_entity_poly.pdbx_strand_id
1 'polypeptide(L)' 'MSPKVTRALGLPFVIVWNALFWTYDRATWQYDLMVIAILAFVWLTPPAWLGDPIAAGPGLVGWLLGLAP' A
#
# COMPACT_ATOMS: atom_id res chain seq x y z
N MET A 1 -26.49 -24.60 3.86
CA MET A 1 -25.37 -23.83 3.29
C MET A 1 -24.09 -24.61 3.57
N SER A 2 -23.25 -24.88 2.55
CA SER A 2 -22.08 -25.77 2.71
C SER A 2 -20.96 -25.10 3.53
N PRO A 3 -20.30 -25.79 4.50
CA PRO A 3 -19.26 -25.22 5.35
C PRO A 3 -18.09 -24.59 4.56
N LYS A 4 -17.85 -25.09 3.34
CA LYS A 4 -16.79 -24.59 2.45
C LYS A 4 -17.08 -23.16 1.96
N VAL A 5 -18.35 -22.79 1.81
CA VAL A 5 -18.79 -21.47 1.31
C VAL A 5 -18.59 -20.39 2.38
N THR A 6 -18.92 -20.68 3.63
CA THR A 6 -18.73 -19.74 4.75
C THR A 6 -17.25 -19.42 4.98
N ARG A 7 -16.36 -20.41 4.83
CA ARG A 7 -14.92 -20.23 4.97
C ARG A 7 -14.31 -19.40 3.84
N ALA A 8 -14.75 -19.63 2.60
CA ALA A 8 -14.26 -18.90 1.43
C ALA A 8 -14.59 -17.39 1.47
N LEU A 9 -15.76 -17.02 2.00
CA LEU A 9 -16.15 -15.62 2.15
C LEU A 9 -15.53 -14.94 3.39
N GLY A 10 -15.21 -15.70 4.43
CA GLY A 10 -14.59 -15.16 5.64
C GLY A 10 -13.10 -14.78 5.48
N LEU A 11 -12.36 -15.50 4.65
CA LEU A 11 -10.93 -15.25 4.43
C LEU A 11 -10.58 -13.84 3.92
N PRO A 12 -11.23 -13.30 2.85
CA PRO A 12 -10.91 -11.94 2.39
C PRO A 12 -11.25 -10.89 3.46
N PHE A 13 -12.32 -11.08 4.24
CA PHE A 13 -12.68 -10.18 5.32
C PHE A 13 -11.60 -10.14 6.41
N VAL A 14 -11.08 -11.30 6.84
CA VAL A 14 -10.01 -11.38 7.83
C VAL A 14 -8.72 -10.72 7.33
N ILE A 15 -8.37 -10.92 6.06
CA ILE A 15 -7.16 -10.32 5.47
C ILE A 15 -7.26 -8.79 5.46
N VAL A 16 -8.40 -8.25 5.01
CA VAL A 16 -8.64 -6.80 4.97
C VAL A 16 -8.65 -6.22 6.38
N TRP A 17 -9.33 -6.88 7.33
CA TRP A 17 -9.36 -6.45 8.72
C TRP A 17 -7.95 -6.38 9.32
N ASN A 18 -7.16 -7.44 9.18
CA ASN A 18 -5.80 -7.47 9.71
C ASN A 18 -4.87 -6.44 9.06
N ALA A 19 -5.07 -6.15 7.77
CA ALA A 19 -4.32 -5.13 7.07
C ALA A 19 -4.68 -3.71 7.54
N LEU A 20 -5.97 -3.40 7.68
CA LEU A 20 -6.45 -2.09 8.12
C LEU A 20 -6.08 -1.79 9.59
N PHE A 21 -6.15 -2.79 10.46
CA PHE A 21 -5.81 -2.65 11.87
C PHE A 21 -4.35 -2.98 12.22
N TRP A 22 -3.52 -3.27 11.20
CA TRP A 22 -2.09 -3.54 11.38
C TRP A 22 -1.78 -4.63 12.42
N THR A 23 -2.49 -5.75 12.34
CA THR A 23 -2.44 -6.81 13.37
C THR A 23 -1.51 -7.97 13.04
N TYR A 24 -0.86 -7.99 11.87
CA TYR A 24 0.15 -8.99 11.57
C TYR A 24 1.40 -8.78 12.43
N ASP A 25 1.99 -9.87 12.91
CA ASP A 25 3.20 -9.83 13.71
C ASP A 25 4.40 -9.27 12.93
N ARG A 26 5.33 -8.64 13.65
CA ARG A 26 6.58 -8.14 13.08
C ARG A 26 7.45 -9.31 12.59
N ALA A 27 8.28 -9.07 11.58
CA ALA A 27 9.13 -10.07 10.93
C ALA A 27 8.35 -11.24 10.29
N THR A 28 7.11 -10.95 9.84
CA THR A 28 6.33 -11.84 8.98
C THR A 28 6.24 -11.26 7.58
N TRP A 29 6.13 -12.10 6.56
CA TRP A 29 6.07 -11.64 5.17
C TRP A 29 4.83 -10.78 4.89
N GLN A 30 3.71 -11.01 5.59
CA GLN A 30 2.49 -10.19 5.46
C GLN A 30 2.74 -8.77 5.96
N TYR A 31 3.46 -8.63 7.06
CA TYR A 31 3.90 -7.33 7.58
C TYR A 31 4.80 -6.63 6.57
N ASP A 32 5.78 -7.34 5.99
CA ASP A 32 6.69 -6.78 4.99
C ASP A 32 5.93 -6.28 3.75
N LEU A 33 4.91 -7.02 3.29
CA LEU A 33 4.04 -6.57 2.19
C LEU A 33 3.26 -5.30 2.53
N MET A 34 2.74 -5.18 3.75
CA MET A 34 2.04 -3.97 4.17
C MET A 34 2.98 -2.76 4.24
N VAL A 35 4.22 -2.94 4.70
CA VAL A 35 5.25 -1.89 4.66
C VAL A 35 5.56 -1.48 3.22
N ILE A 36 5.79 -2.45 2.33
CA ILE A 36 6.02 -2.18 0.91
C ILE A 36 4.85 -1.41 0.30
N ALA A 37 3.60 -1.77 0.62
CA ALA A 37 2.42 -1.06 0.12
C ALA A 37 2.39 0.41 0.57
N ILE A 38 2.72 0.69 1.84
CA ILE A 38 2.81 2.08 2.33
C ILE A 38 3.95 2.84 1.66
N LEU A 39 5.14 2.25 1.56
CA LEU A 39 6.29 2.89 0.91
C LEU A 39 5.99 3.19 -0.57
N ALA A 40 5.38 2.22 -1.27
CA ALA A 40 4.92 2.40 -2.63
C ALA A 40 3.90 3.56 -2.71
N PHE A 41 2.93 3.64 -1.80
CA PHE A 41 1.98 4.75 -1.76
C PHE A 41 2.68 6.11 -1.58
N VAL A 42 3.61 6.22 -0.63
CA VAL A 42 4.36 7.46 -0.36
C VAL A 42 5.22 7.86 -1.57
N TRP A 43 5.87 6.91 -2.24
CA TRP A 43 6.77 7.20 -3.36
C TRP A 43 6.04 7.40 -4.69
N LEU A 44 4.95 6.69 -4.92
CA LEU A 44 4.14 6.80 -6.13
C LEU A 44 3.24 8.03 -6.12
N THR A 45 2.91 8.59 -4.95
CA THR A 45 2.10 9.82 -4.86
C THR A 45 2.96 11.02 -5.26
N PRO A 46 2.77 11.61 -6.46
CA PRO A 46 3.55 12.75 -6.90
C PRO A 46 3.27 13.97 -6.02
N PRO A 47 4.28 14.76 -5.65
CA PRO A 47 4.11 15.98 -4.85
C PRO A 47 3.08 16.95 -5.43
N ALA A 48 3.00 17.01 -6.77
CA ALA A 48 2.04 17.83 -7.49
C ALA A 48 0.56 17.49 -7.19
N TRP A 49 0.24 16.23 -6.85
CA TRP A 49 -1.14 15.85 -6.49
C TRP A 49 -1.59 16.44 -5.16
N LEU A 50 -0.64 16.69 -4.26
CA LEU A 50 -0.89 17.27 -2.94
C LEU A 50 -0.82 18.81 -2.96
N GLY A 51 -0.43 19.42 -4.08
CA GLY A 51 -0.25 20.87 -4.19
C GLY A 51 0.81 21.40 -3.23
N ASP A 52 1.84 20.58 -2.94
CA ASP A 52 2.82 20.88 -1.90
C ASP A 52 3.74 22.05 -2.32
N PRO A 53 3.74 23.19 -1.58
CA PRO A 53 4.59 24.34 -1.90
C PRO A 53 6.07 24.12 -1.51
N ILE A 54 6.40 23.08 -0.76
CA ILE A 54 7.75 22.81 -0.25
C ILE A 54 8.46 21.73 -1.08
N ALA A 55 7.73 20.73 -1.56
CA ALA A 55 8.28 19.63 -2.35
C ALA A 55 8.42 20.04 -3.85
N ALA A 56 9.57 20.59 -4.21
CA ALA A 56 9.88 20.95 -5.60
C ALA A 56 10.62 19.79 -6.32
N GLY A 57 10.01 19.23 -7.36
CA GLY A 57 10.64 18.24 -8.25
C GLY A 57 9.66 17.21 -8.85
N PRO A 58 10.07 16.46 -9.88
CA PRO A 58 9.22 15.50 -10.62
C PRO A 58 8.75 14.28 -9.78
N GLY A 59 9.24 14.10 -8.55
CA GLY A 59 8.97 12.91 -7.72
C GLY A 59 9.61 11.63 -8.30
N LEU A 60 9.45 10.51 -7.60
CA LEU A 60 10.01 9.21 -8.03
C LEU A 60 9.40 8.73 -9.35
N VAL A 61 8.10 8.99 -9.55
CA VAL A 61 7.39 8.70 -10.80
C VAL A 61 7.94 9.52 -11.97
N GLY A 62 8.14 10.83 -11.80
CA GLY A 62 8.67 11.66 -12.88
C GLY A 62 10.14 11.34 -13.20
N TRP A 63 10.93 10.86 -12.23
CA TRP A 63 12.27 10.33 -12.48
C TRP A 63 12.23 9.03 -13.32
N LEU A 64 11.35 8.08 -12.97
CA LEU A 64 11.18 6.83 -13.73
C LEU A 64 10.67 7.05 -15.16
N LEU A 65 9.84 8.08 -15.38
CA LEU A 65 9.29 8.41 -16.68
C LEU A 65 10.23 9.28 -17.55
N GLY A 66 11.43 9.62 -17.05
CA GLY A 66 12.36 10.49 -17.77
C GLY A 66 11.84 11.92 -17.95
N LEU A 67 10.92 12.35 -17.09
CA LEU A 67 10.36 13.71 -17.07
C LEU A 67 11.18 14.66 -16.19
N ALA A 68 12.24 14.14 -15.55
CA ALA A 68 13.23 14.93 -14.84
C ALA A 68 14.23 15.54 -15.84
N PRO A 69 14.52 16.85 -15.76
CA PRO A 69 15.50 17.51 -16.63
C PRO A 69 16.93 17.02 -16.39
#